data_AF-A0A7V5X4Z8-F1
#
_entry.id   AF-A0A7V5X4Z8-F1
#
_cell.length_a   1.000
_cell.length_b   1.000
_cell.length_c   1.000
_cell.angle_alpha   90.00
_cell.angle_beta   90.00
_cell.angle_gamma   90.00
#
_symmetry.space_group_name_H-M   'P 1'
#
loop_
_entity.id
_entity.type
_entity.pdbx_description
1 polymer ?
#
loop_
_entity_poly.entity_id
_entity_poly.type
_entity_poly.pdbx_seq_one_letter_code
_entity_poly.pdbx_strand_id
1 'polypeptide(L)'
;YVTRTKRAEAITALNTVALYQEMNMAEYGQYDTLANLTANVGLANPNNDPNRNYQIAVNIAGNTFTATASPTGSHVDNVGGSALVFAIRSDGQVGRMNGASFVSDPELWKSLRP
;
A
#
# COMPACT_ATOMS: atom_id res chain seq x y z
N TYR A 1 12.73 -12.29 -12.18
CA TYR A 1 11.77 -11.50 -13.00
C TYR A 1 10.37 -11.47 -12.40
N VAL A 2 9.75 -12.59 -12.02
CA VAL A 2 8.37 -12.64 -11.48
C VAL A 2 8.14 -11.81 -10.19
N THR A 3 9.04 -11.88 -9.21
CA THR A 3 8.89 -11.15 -7.93
C THR A 3 8.95 -9.63 -8.09
N ARG A 4 9.81 -9.11 -8.97
CA ARG A 4 9.93 -7.65 -9.22
C ARG A 4 8.65 -7.10 -9.86
N THR A 5 8.04 -7.84 -10.78
CA THR A 5 6.74 -7.48 -11.38
C THR A 5 5.62 -7.45 -10.34
N LYS A 6 5.51 -8.48 -9.49
CA LYS A 6 4.52 -8.53 -8.40
C LYS A 6 4.67 -7.37 -7.41
N ARG A 7 5.91 -6.99 -7.09
CA ARG A 7 6.20 -5.81 -6.25
C ARG A 7 5.78 -4.51 -6.95
N ALA A 8 5.99 -4.38 -8.26
CA ALA A 8 5.57 -3.22 -9.03
C ALA A 8 4.04 -3.07 -9.08
N GLU A 9 3.29 -4.17 -9.18
CA GLU A 9 1.82 -4.17 -9.06
C GLU A 9 1.37 -3.68 -7.68
N ALA A 10 1.99 -4.18 -6.61
CA ALA A 10 1.70 -3.75 -5.24
C ALA A 10 1.97 -2.24 -5.04
N ILE A 11 3.09 -1.74 -5.56
CA ILE A 11 3.44 -0.32 -5.51
C ILE A 11 2.42 0.52 -6.30
N THR A 12 2.01 0.06 -7.47
CA THR A 12 0.98 0.74 -8.27
C THR A 12 -0.32 0.84 -7.48
N ALA A 13 -0.78 -0.27 -6.88
CA ALA A 13 -1.97 -0.28 -6.05
C ALA A 13 -1.85 0.69 -4.85
N LEU A 14 -0.70 0.73 -4.17
CA LEU A 14 -0.47 1.68 -3.07
C LEU A 14 -0.54 3.14 -3.53
N ASN A 15 0.05 3.48 -4.68
CA ASN A 15 -0.03 4.83 -5.23
C ASN A 15 -1.47 5.21 -5.59
N THR A 16 -2.25 4.27 -6.15
CA THR A 16 -3.67 4.50 -6.42
C THR A 16 -4.44 4.72 -5.12
N VAL A 17 -4.22 3.90 -4.08
CA VAL A 17 -4.88 4.13 -2.78
C VAL A 17 -4.51 5.49 -2.20
N ALA A 18 -3.23 5.87 -2.22
CA ALA A 18 -2.78 7.16 -1.73
C ALA A 18 -3.44 8.33 -2.49
N LEU A 19 -3.56 8.23 -3.82
CA LEU A 19 -4.25 9.23 -4.62
C LEU A 19 -5.73 9.39 -4.20
N TYR A 20 -6.43 8.29 -3.99
CA TYR A 20 -7.83 8.33 -3.56
C TYR A 20 -8.01 8.84 -2.13
N GLN A 21 -7.01 8.62 -1.26
CA GLN A 21 -6.98 9.26 0.06
C GLN A 21 -6.89 10.77 -0.05
N GLU A 22 -5.96 11.28 -0.87
CA GLU A 22 -5.81 12.71 -1.08
C GLU A 22 -7.06 13.34 -1.72
N MET A 23 -7.69 12.63 -2.66
CA MET A 23 -8.96 13.06 -3.24
C MET A 23 -10.07 13.13 -2.19
N ASN A 24 -10.22 12.09 -1.36
CA ASN A 24 -11.20 12.08 -0.27
C ASN A 24 -10.94 13.18 0.77
N MET A 25 -9.67 13.44 1.08
CA MET A 25 -9.27 14.54 1.96
C MET A 25 -9.64 15.90 1.36
N ALA A 26 -9.46 16.09 0.05
CA ALA A 26 -9.81 17.32 -0.64
C ALA A 26 -11.33 17.54 -0.73
N GLU A 27 -12.11 16.49 -0.94
CA GLU A 27 -13.56 16.57 -1.11
C GLU A 27 -14.33 16.61 0.23
N TYR A 28 -13.89 15.82 1.21
CA TYR A 28 -14.63 15.58 2.45
C TYR A 28 -13.85 16.00 3.71
N GLY A 29 -12.60 16.46 3.58
CA GLY A 29 -11.80 16.97 4.70
C GLY A 29 -11.21 15.89 5.62
N GLN A 30 -11.26 14.61 5.23
CA GLN A 30 -10.73 13.51 6.04
C GLN A 30 -10.16 12.37 5.19
N TYR A 31 -9.26 11.58 5.76
CA TYR A 31 -8.85 10.29 5.21
C TYR A 31 -9.82 9.19 5.65
N ASP A 32 -9.94 8.11 4.87
CA ASP A 32 -10.92 7.05 5.15
C ASP A 32 -10.41 5.62 4.94
N THR A 33 -11.21 4.65 5.38
CA THR A 33 -10.89 3.24 5.31
C THR A 33 -10.92 2.77 3.86
N LEU A 34 -10.15 1.72 3.57
CA LEU A 34 -10.17 1.13 2.23
C LEU A 34 -11.60 0.74 1.79
N ALA A 35 -12.41 0.22 2.73
CA ALA A 35 -13.80 -0.13 2.47
C ALA A 35 -14.63 1.09 2.02
N ASN A 36 -14.49 2.22 2.72
CA ASN A 36 -15.23 3.43 2.37
C ASN A 36 -14.81 4.00 1.00
N LEU A 37 -13.49 4.04 0.74
CA LEU A 37 -12.98 4.48 -0.55
C LEU A 37 -13.52 3.62 -1.70
N THR A 38 -13.64 2.31 -1.49
CA THR A 38 -14.18 1.40 -2.51
C THR A 38 -15.69 1.50 -2.70
N ALA A 39 -16.43 1.80 -1.63
CA ALA A 39 -17.88 1.87 -1.69
C ALA A 39 -18.39 3.22 -2.22
N ASN A 40 -17.72 4.31 -1.83
CA ASN A 40 -18.28 5.66 -1.96
C ASN A 40 -17.41 6.61 -2.80
N VAL A 41 -16.12 6.34 -2.96
CA VAL A 41 -15.17 7.24 -3.62
C VAL A 41 -14.71 6.69 -4.98
N GLY A 42 -15.24 5.55 -5.39
CA GLY A 42 -14.98 4.96 -6.72
C GLY A 42 -13.61 4.29 -6.86
N LEU A 43 -12.91 4.00 -5.75
CA LEU A 43 -11.69 3.20 -5.78
C LEU A 43 -12.06 1.76 -6.16
N ALA A 44 -11.49 1.22 -7.24
CA ALA A 44 -11.62 -0.20 -7.52
C ALA A 44 -10.96 -1.01 -6.38
N ASN A 45 -11.67 -2.00 -5.84
CA ASN A 45 -11.17 -2.79 -4.70
C ASN A 45 -9.86 -3.51 -5.09
N PRO A 46 -8.70 -3.11 -4.52
CA PRO A 46 -7.41 -3.68 -4.90
C PRO A 46 -7.25 -5.13 -4.41
N ASN A 47 -8.14 -5.59 -3.52
CA ASN A 47 -8.14 -6.94 -2.97
C ASN A 47 -9.21 -7.85 -3.59
N ASN A 48 -9.89 -7.41 -4.65
CA ASN A 48 -10.97 -8.19 -5.27
C ASN A 48 -10.48 -9.47 -5.95
N ASP A 49 -9.22 -9.51 -6.40
CA ASP A 49 -8.62 -10.70 -6.99
C ASP A 49 -8.24 -11.73 -5.90
N PRO A 50 -8.81 -12.95 -5.90
CA PRO A 50 -8.43 -14.01 -4.96
C PRO A 50 -7.00 -14.52 -5.17
N ASN A 51 -6.41 -14.36 -6.36
CA ASN A 51 -5.05 -14.79 -6.70
C ASN A 51 -4.00 -13.68 -6.54
N ARG A 52 -4.37 -12.57 -5.88
CA ARG A 52 -3.45 -11.45 -5.63
C ARG A 52 -2.21 -11.88 -4.86
N ASN A 53 -1.08 -11.27 -5.20
CA ASN A 53 0.21 -11.55 -4.55
C ASN A 53 0.44 -10.68 -3.30
N TYR A 54 -0.28 -9.57 -3.21
CA TYR A 54 -0.20 -8.61 -2.11
C TYR A 54 -1.60 -8.24 -1.63
N GLN A 55 -1.76 -8.17 -0.32
CA GLN A 55 -2.94 -7.64 0.36
C GLN A 55 -2.70 -6.15 0.65
N ILE A 56 -3.61 -5.29 0.18
CA ILE A 56 -3.60 -3.87 0.52
C ILE A 56 -4.44 -3.63 1.78
N ALA A 57 -3.90 -2.85 2.70
CA ALA A 57 -4.61 -2.36 3.87
C ALA A 57 -4.33 -0.87 4.07
N VAL A 58 -5.26 -0.18 4.72
CA VAL A 58 -5.13 1.22 5.12
C VAL A 58 -5.37 1.31 6.60
N ASN A 59 -4.43 1.89 7.33
CA ASN A 59 -4.60 2.27 8.72
C ASN A 59 -4.74 3.80 8.81
N ILE A 60 -5.71 4.28 9.57
CA ILE A 60 -5.96 5.70 9.79
C ILE A 60 -5.67 6.01 11.25
N ALA A 61 -4.92 7.08 11.48
CA ALA A 61 -4.62 7.58 12.82
C ALA A 61 -4.79 9.10 12.82
N GLY A 62 -5.92 9.57 13.34
CA GLY A 62 -6.29 10.98 13.28
C GLY A 62 -6.34 11.46 11.83
N ASN A 63 -5.61 12.53 11.52
CA ASN A 63 -5.57 13.13 10.19
C ASN A 63 -4.41 12.60 9.33
N THR A 64 -4.02 11.34 9.55
CA THR A 64 -2.94 10.68 8.80
C THR A 64 -3.36 9.27 8.41
N PHE A 65 -2.83 8.79 7.29
CA PHE A 65 -3.00 7.39 6.86
C PHE A 65 -1.65 6.71 6.66
N THR A 66 -1.67 5.38 6.76
CA THR A 66 -0.60 4.51 6.31
C THR A 66 -1.22 3.39 5.48
N ALA A 67 -0.92 3.38 4.18
CA ALA A 67 -1.32 2.31 3.28
C ALA A 67 -0.19 1.28 3.20
N THR A 68 -0.51 0.00 3.34
CA THR A 68 0.47 -1.09 3.35
C THR A 68 0.13 -2.17 2.34
N ALA A 69 1.16 -2.76 1.72
CA ALA A 69 1.03 -3.94 0.87
C ALA A 69 1.83 -5.10 1.47
N SER A 70 1.13 -6.11 1.98
CA SER A 70 1.73 -7.30 2.60
C SER A 70 1.65 -8.50 1.65
N PRO A 71 2.71 -9.31 1.49
CA PRO A 71 2.66 -10.54 0.71
C PRO A 71 1.53 -11.45 1.22
N THR A 72 0.79 -12.09 0.32
CA THR A 72 -0.36 -12.94 0.67
C THR A 72 -0.51 -14.13 -0.29
N GLY A 73 -1.43 -15.03 0.04
CA GLY A 73 -1.68 -16.26 -0.72
C GLY A 73 -0.45 -17.17 -0.73
N SER A 74 -0.06 -17.65 -1.90
CA SER A 74 1.15 -18.46 -2.09
C SER A 74 2.41 -17.61 -2.32
N HIS A 75 2.28 -16.29 -2.41
CA HIS A 75 3.42 -15.40 -2.66
C HIS A 75 4.17 -15.08 -1.36
N VAL A 76 5.39 -15.61 -1.26
CA VAL A 76 6.32 -15.31 -0.16
C VAL A 76 7.34 -14.31 -0.65
N ASP A 77 7.45 -13.18 0.06
CA ASP A 77 8.44 -12.14 -0.22
C ASP A 77 9.08 -11.71 1.09
N ASN A 78 10.23 -12.29 1.40
CA ASN A 78 10.91 -12.08 2.67
C ASN A 78 12.26 -11.39 2.47
N VAL A 79 12.58 -10.44 3.35
CA VAL A 79 13.89 -9.77 3.43
C VAL A 79 14.35 -9.83 4.88
N GLY A 80 15.55 -10.37 5.12
CA GLY A 80 16.08 -10.52 6.48
C GLY A 80 15.27 -11.46 7.37
N GLY A 81 14.61 -12.46 6.79
CA GLY A 81 13.82 -13.46 7.53
C GLY A 81 12.39 -13.01 7.88
N SER A 82 11.95 -11.83 7.43
CA SER A 82 10.59 -11.32 7.66
C SER A 82 9.94 -10.88 6.35
N ALA A 83 8.61 -10.87 6.31
CA ALA A 83 7.86 -10.43 5.14
C ALA A 83 8.15 -8.97 4.79
N LEU A 84 8.40 -8.72 3.50
CA LEU A 84 8.60 -7.38 2.97
C LEU A 84 7.24 -6.72 2.76
N VAL A 85 6.84 -5.88 3.71
CA VAL A 85 5.60 -5.12 3.64
C VAL A 85 5.89 -3.70 3.17
N PHE A 86 5.45 -3.33 1.97
CA PHE A 86 5.60 -1.96 1.46
C PHE A 86 4.64 -1.03 2.16
N ALA A 87 5.02 0.25 2.30
CA ALA A 87 4.15 1.26 2.91
C ALA A 87 4.28 2.64 2.25
N ILE A 88 3.16 3.35 2.17
CA ILE A 88 3.06 4.79 1.86
C ILE A 88 2.34 5.47 3.02
N ARG A 89 2.85 6.62 3.47
CA ARG A 89 2.21 7.48 4.46
C ARG A 89 1.58 8.71 3.82
N SER A 90 0.67 9.36 4.55
CA SER A 90 -0.03 10.59 4.11
C SER A 90 0.89 11.79 3.83
N ASP A 91 2.13 11.78 4.33
CA ASP A 91 3.14 12.80 4.03
C ASP A 91 3.94 12.51 2.75
N GLY A 92 3.55 11.48 1.99
CA GLY A 92 4.23 11.03 0.78
C GLY A 92 5.50 10.21 1.04
N GLN A 93 5.85 9.93 2.30
CA GLN A 93 6.97 9.06 2.60
C GLN A 93 6.66 7.63 2.15
N VAL A 94 7.62 7.05 1.42
CA VAL A 94 7.58 5.67 0.97
C VAL A 94 8.64 4.84 1.69
N GLY A 95 8.32 3.56 1.92
CA GLY A 95 9.24 2.67 2.60
C GLY A 95 8.63 1.30 2.84
N ARG A 96 8.92 0.75 4.02
CA ARG A 96 8.44 -0.56 4.44
C ARG A 96 8.03 -0.57 5.90
N MET A 97 7.19 -1.54 6.27
CA MET A 97 6.93 -1.84 7.67
C MET A 97 8.00 -2.80 8.22
N ASN A 98 8.50 -2.50 9.41
CA ASN A 98 9.29 -3.40 10.23
C ASN A 98 8.48 -3.70 11.50
N GLY A 99 7.73 -4.81 11.47
CA GLY A 99 6.67 -5.05 12.45
C GLY A 99 5.60 -3.97 12.37
N ALA A 100 5.34 -3.27 13.49
CA ALA A 100 4.37 -2.18 13.58
C ALA A 100 4.94 -0.80 13.22
N SER A 101 6.25 -0.70 12.94
CA SER A 101 6.92 0.58 12.71
C SER A 101 7.19 0.81 11.23
N PHE A 102 6.91 2.03 10.76
CA PHE A 102 7.33 2.47 9.42
C PHE A 102 8.83 2.79 9.40
N VAL A 103 9.52 2.31 8.37
CA VAL A 103 10.90 2.64 8.06
C VAL A 103 10.93 3.23 6.66
N SER A 104 11.36 4.49 6.54
CA SER A 104 11.54 5.13 5.24
C SER A 104 12.63 4.41 4.45
N ASP A 105 12.30 4.01 3.23
CA ASP A 105 13.20 3.24 2.36
C ASP A 105 12.89 3.58 0.89
N PRO A 106 13.21 4.81 0.44
CA PRO A 106 12.92 5.24 -0.93
C PRO A 106 13.75 4.49 -1.98
N GLU A 107 14.93 3.98 -1.61
CA GLU A 107 15.79 3.20 -2.50
C GLU A 107 15.20 1.83 -2.82
N LEU A 108 14.56 1.17 -1.83
CA LEU A 108 13.76 -0.02 -2.08
C LEU A 108 12.72 0.23 -3.18
N TRP A 109 12.06 1.40 -3.17
CA TRP A 109 11.05 1.76 -4.16
C TRP A 109 11.63 2.08 -5.54
N LYS A 110 12.83 2.68 -5.59
CA LYS A 110 13.54 2.99 -6.85
C LYS A 110 14.11 1.75 -7.51
N SER A 111 14.69 0.83 -6.75
CA SER A 111 15.27 -0.43 -7.26
C SER A 111 14.24 -1.35 -7.94
N LEU A 112 12.95 -1.04 -7.79
CA LEU A 112 11.83 -1.81 -8.33
C LEU A 112 11.24 -1.21 -9.61
N ARG A 113 11.55 0.05 -9.97
CA ARG A 113 11.17 0.65 -11.26
C ARG A 113 12.05 0.06 -12.37
N PRO A 114 11.49 -0.33 -13.54
CA PRO A 114 12.20 -1.06 -14.61
C PRO A 114 13.58 -0.52 -14.94
#